data_AF-A0A536UWI4-F1
#
_entry.id   AF-A0A536UWI4-F1
#
_cell.length_a   1.000
_cell.length_b   1.000
_cell.length_c   1.000
_cell.angle_alpha   90.00
_cell.angle_beta   90.00
_cell.angle_gamma   90.00
#
_symmetry.space_group_name_H-M   'P 1'
#
loop_
_entity.id
_entity.type
_entity.pdbx_description
1 polymer ?
#
loop_
_entity_poly.entity_id
_entity_poly.type
_entity_poly.pdbx_seq_one_letter_code
_entity_poly.pdbx_strand_id
1 'polypeptide(L)'
;ELVSRPYVEITLNLMRRFGVDVERDRWSRFIVPAHSRYVSPGTIVVEGDASSASYFLAAGAVAGGPVRVIGVGNTSIQGDTRFADVLAAMGAAVDRGEDWIEVRRRGPLKG
;
A
#
# COMPACT_ATOMS: atom_id res chain seq x y z
N GLU A 1 8.53 11.99 -15.09
CA GLU A 1 7.50 11.13 -14.48
C GLU A 1 7.31 11.56 -13.02
N LEU A 2 6.08 11.56 -12.48
CA LEU A 2 5.88 11.91 -11.08
C LEU A 2 6.32 10.73 -10.20
N VAL A 3 7.48 10.87 -9.56
CA VAL A 3 8.11 9.78 -8.78
C VAL A 3 7.25 9.38 -7.58
N SER A 4 6.69 10.37 -6.87
CA SER A 4 5.88 10.16 -5.67
C SER A 4 4.41 9.90 -5.96
N ARG A 5 4.05 9.37 -7.14
CA ARG A 5 2.66 9.05 -7.52
C ARG A 5 1.89 8.28 -6.44
N PRO A 6 2.42 7.21 -5.84
CA PRO A 6 1.70 6.46 -4.80
C PRO A 6 1.35 7.32 -3.58
N TYR A 7 2.25 8.20 -3.15
CA TYR A 7 2.00 9.09 -2.01
C TYR A 7 0.96 10.17 -2.32
N VAL A 8 0.95 10.68 -3.54
CA VAL A 8 -0.09 11.60 -4.00
C VAL A 8 -1.43 10.87 -4.07
N GLU A 9 -1.49 9.62 -4.53
CA GLU A 9 -2.70 8.81 -4.49
C GLU A 9 -3.25 8.60 -3.08
N ILE A 10 -2.39 8.33 -2.10
CA ILE A 10 -2.78 8.22 -0.69
C ILE A 10 -3.46 9.53 -0.25
N THR A 11 -2.86 10.67 -0.59
CA THR A 11 -3.38 11.99 -0.23
C THR A 11 -4.74 12.26 -0.87
N LEU A 12 -4.88 12.03 -2.18
CA LEU A 12 -6.14 12.25 -2.90
C LEU A 12 -7.26 11.33 -2.38
N ASN A 13 -6.93 10.06 -2.11
CA ASN A 13 -7.88 9.11 -1.52
C ASN A 13 -8.34 9.55 -0.13
N LEU A 14 -7.42 10.04 0.69
CA LEU A 14 -7.74 10.54 2.03
C LEU A 14 -8.60 11.81 1.95
N MET A 15 -8.24 12.77 1.10
CA MET A 15 -9.04 13.99 0.89
C MET A 15 -10.48 13.65 0.50
N ARG A 16 -10.66 12.69 -0.41
CA ARG A 16 -11.98 12.21 -0.84
C ARG A 16 -12.77 11.54 0.29
N ARG A 17 -12.11 10.75 1.16
CA ARG A 17 -12.75 10.16 2.36
C ARG A 17 -13.24 11.23 3.34
N PHE A 18 -12.59 12.40 3.34
CA PHE A 18 -13.01 13.56 4.12
C PHE A 18 -13.88 14.55 3.31
N GLY A 19 -14.49 14.12 2.21
CA GLY A 19 -15.47 14.91 1.46
C GLY A 19 -14.89 15.93 0.50
N VAL A 20 -13.58 15.91 0.23
CA VAL A 20 -12.93 16.79 -0.74
C VAL A 20 -12.51 15.98 -1.96
N ASP A 21 -13.27 16.11 -3.04
CA ASP A 21 -12.93 15.50 -4.32
C ASP A 21 -12.01 16.43 -5.11
N VAL A 22 -10.78 15.99 -5.35
CA VAL A 22 -9.74 16.78 -6.03
C VAL A 22 -9.73 16.41 -7.49
N GLU A 23 -9.99 17.38 -8.35
CA GLU A 23 -9.87 17.18 -9.78
C GLU A 23 -8.40 17.01 -10.17
N ARG A 24 -8.15 16.08 -11.09
CA ARG A 24 -6.81 15.72 -11.52
C ARG A 24 -6.67 15.88 -13.03
N ASP A 25 -5.79 16.77 -13.45
CA ASP A 25 -5.31 16.84 -14.83
C ASP A 25 -3.99 16.06 -14.95
N ARG A 26 -4.14 14.81 -15.40
CA ARG A 26 -3.05 13.83 -15.54
C ARG A 26 -2.31 13.61 -14.20
N TRP A 27 -1.02 13.90 -14.15
CA TRP A 27 -0.18 13.82 -12.95
C TRP A 27 0.67 15.08 -12.77
N SER A 28 0.28 16.15 -13.46
CA SER A 28 0.99 17.42 -13.53
C SER A 28 0.26 18.54 -12.82
N ARG A 29 -1.04 18.39 -12.58
CA ARG A 29 -1.87 19.41 -11.92
C ARG A 29 -3.02 18.78 -11.14
N PHE A 30 -3.27 19.33 -9.96
CA PHE A 30 -4.36 18.95 -9.06
C PHE A 30 -5.13 20.22 -8.71
N ILE A 31 -6.46 20.17 -8.79
CA ILE A 31 -7.33 21.32 -8.60
C ILE A 31 -8.28 20.97 -7.45
N VAL A 32 -8.12 21.68 -6.33
CA VAL A 32 -9.02 21.57 -5.18
C VAL A 32 -10.17 22.54 -5.41
N PRO A 33 -11.43 22.08 -5.44
CA PRO A 33 -12.57 22.96 -5.65
C PRO A 33 -12.64 24.09 -4.62
N ALA A 34 -13.05 25.28 -5.07
CA ALA A 34 -13.30 26.39 -4.16
C ALA A 34 -14.41 26.02 -3.17
N HIS A 35 -14.29 26.50 -1.93
CA HIS A 35 -15.25 26.23 -0.84
C HIS A 35 -15.35 24.77 -0.37
N SER A 36 -14.44 23.89 -0.79
CA SER A 36 -14.30 22.56 -0.19
C SER A 36 -14.13 22.65 1.33
N ARG A 37 -14.80 21.75 2.05
CA ARG A 37 -14.68 21.61 3.50
C ARG A 37 -14.47 20.15 3.83
N TYR A 38 -13.46 19.88 4.66
CA TYR A 38 -13.28 18.54 5.19
C TYR A 38 -14.42 18.21 6.15
N VAL A 39 -15.01 17.05 5.96
CA VAL A 39 -16.01 16.47 6.85
C VAL A 39 -15.42 15.19 7.43
N SER A 40 -15.45 15.08 8.75
CA SER A 40 -14.97 13.86 9.41
C SER A 40 -15.86 12.67 9.01
N PRO A 41 -15.28 11.53 8.59
CA PRO A 41 -16.04 10.30 8.43
C PRO A 41 -16.43 9.64 9.77
N GLY A 42 -16.12 10.30 10.90
CA GLY A 42 -16.23 9.74 12.24
C GLY A 42 -15.00 8.90 12.57
N THR A 43 -15.01 7.63 12.16
CA THR A 43 -13.92 6.69 12.41
C THR A 43 -13.13 6.43 11.13
N ILE A 44 -11.80 6.36 11.25
CA ILE A 44 -10.92 5.92 10.18
C ILE A 44 -9.91 4.93 10.73
N VAL A 45 -9.69 3.85 9.98
CA VAL A 45 -8.62 2.90 10.26
C VAL A 45 -7.35 3.44 9.62
N VAL A 46 -6.31 3.62 10.43
CA VAL A 46 -4.96 3.91 9.93
C VAL A 46 -4.30 2.57 9.63
N GLU A 47 -3.98 2.35 8.36
CA GLU A 47 -3.30 1.14 7.91
C GLU A 47 -1.92 1.01 8.56
N GLY A 48 -1.42 -0.22 8.67
CA GLY A 48 -0.02 -0.45 9.01
C GLY A 48 0.91 0.15 7.95
N ASP A 49 2.13 0.48 8.33
CA ASP A 49 3.11 1.06 7.41
C ASP A 49 3.63 0.00 6.42
N ALA A 50 3.22 0.10 5.15
CA ALA A 50 3.57 -0.88 4.12
C ALA A 50 5.08 -0.86 3.81
N SER A 51 5.73 0.31 3.93
CA SER A 51 7.18 0.44 3.78
C SER A 51 7.92 -0.39 4.84
N SER A 52 7.54 -0.29 6.11
CA SER A 52 8.13 -1.08 7.21
C SER A 52 7.74 -2.54 7.15
N ALA A 53 6.51 -2.85 6.71
CA ALA A 53 6.06 -4.23 6.50
C ALA A 53 6.99 -4.99 5.54
N SER A 54 7.55 -4.30 4.53
CA SER A 54 8.45 -4.89 3.54
C SER A 54 9.62 -5.67 4.16
N TYR A 55 10.20 -5.18 5.27
CA TYR A 55 11.31 -5.85 5.95
C TYR A 55 10.89 -7.21 6.53
N PHE A 56 9.71 -7.29 7.13
CA PHE A 56 9.18 -8.52 7.69
C PHE A 56 8.76 -9.51 6.60
N LEU A 57 8.17 -9.01 5.51
CA LEU A 57 7.83 -9.84 4.35
C LEU A 57 9.10 -10.41 3.69
N ALA A 58 10.16 -9.60 3.55
CA ALA A 58 11.46 -10.06 3.08
C ALA A 58 12.07 -11.10 4.02
N ALA A 59 11.95 -10.92 5.35
CA ALA A 59 12.38 -11.93 6.32
C ALA A 59 11.64 -13.27 6.10
N GLY A 60 10.34 -13.25 5.83
CA GLY A 60 9.57 -14.45 5.46
C GLY A 60 10.08 -15.14 4.19
N ALA A 61 10.51 -14.35 3.19
CA ALA A 61 11.08 -14.87 1.94
C ALA A 61 12.48 -15.47 2.12
N VAL A 62 13.33 -14.86 2.96
CA VAL A 62 14.75 -15.24 3.09
C VAL A 62 14.97 -16.29 4.18
N ALA A 63 14.34 -16.15 5.35
CA ALA A 63 14.61 -16.94 6.54
C ALA A 63 13.79 -18.25 6.65
N GLY A 64 12.86 -18.50 5.73
CA GLY A 64 12.08 -19.74 5.68
C GLY A 64 10.58 -19.55 5.88
N GLY A 65 10.15 -18.54 6.63
CA GLY A 65 8.73 -18.21 6.86
C GLY A 65 7.89 -19.35 7.47
N PRO A 66 6.55 -19.21 7.53
CA PRO A 66 5.80 -18.04 7.10
C PRO A 66 5.93 -16.85 8.04
N VAL A 67 5.94 -15.65 7.47
CA VAL A 67 5.74 -14.38 8.19
C VAL A 67 4.49 -13.73 7.64
N ARG A 68 3.53 -13.44 8.52
CA ARG A 68 2.31 -12.71 8.19
C ARG A 68 2.33 -11.34 8.84
N VAL A 69 2.12 -10.30 8.04
CA VAL A 69 1.91 -8.93 8.50
C VAL A 69 0.43 -8.61 8.41
N ILE A 70 -0.15 -8.13 9.52
CA ILE A 70 -1.55 -7.69 9.63
C ILE A 70 -1.59 -6.15 9.53
N GLY A 71 -2.71 -5.60 9.08
CA GLY A 71 -2.92 -4.16 8.87
C GLY A 71 -2.47 -3.66 7.50
N VAL A 72 -2.01 -4.56 6.63
CA VAL A 72 -1.57 -4.29 5.26
C VAL A 72 -2.02 -5.46 4.40
N GLY A 73 -2.93 -5.24 3.46
CA GLY A 73 -3.56 -6.30 2.65
C GLY A 73 -4.12 -5.76 1.33
N ASN A 74 -5.05 -6.50 0.72
CA ASN A 74 -5.64 -6.16 -0.58
C ASN A 74 -6.41 -4.84 -0.59
N THR A 75 -6.88 -4.36 0.57
CA THR A 75 -7.59 -3.09 0.67
C THR A 75 -6.67 -1.89 0.92
N SER A 76 -5.36 -2.12 1.04
CA SER A 76 -4.40 -1.05 1.31
C SER A 76 -4.29 -0.08 0.13
N ILE A 77 -4.32 1.21 0.43
CA ILE A 77 -4.08 2.27 -0.57
C ILE A 77 -2.59 2.58 -0.77
N GLN A 78 -1.71 1.90 -0.04
CA GLN A 78 -0.27 2.14 -0.07
C GLN A 78 0.40 1.38 -1.22
N GLY A 79 1.19 2.08 -2.02
CA GLY A 79 1.89 1.50 -3.18
C GLY A 79 2.93 0.44 -2.80
N ASP A 80 3.51 0.55 -1.61
CA ASP A 80 4.59 -0.31 -1.12
C ASP A 80 4.16 -1.77 -0.88
N THR A 81 2.85 -2.03 -0.83
CA THR A 81 2.30 -3.40 -0.83
C THR A 81 2.72 -4.22 -2.05
N ARG A 82 3.08 -3.54 -3.16
CA ARG A 82 3.64 -4.15 -4.38
C ARG A 82 5.01 -4.79 -4.17
N PHE A 83 5.70 -4.50 -3.06
CA PHE A 83 6.93 -5.21 -2.71
C PHE A 83 6.70 -6.72 -2.60
N ALA A 84 5.52 -7.14 -2.14
CA ALA A 84 5.16 -8.55 -2.12
C ALA A 84 5.05 -9.17 -3.53
N ASP A 85 4.72 -8.40 -4.57
CA ASP A 85 4.75 -8.89 -5.96
C ASP A 85 6.19 -9.12 -6.44
N VAL A 86 7.11 -8.26 -6.01
CA VAL A 86 8.55 -8.44 -6.27
C VAL A 86 9.03 -9.73 -5.62
N LEU A 87 8.70 -9.97 -4.34
CA LEU A 87 9.06 -11.22 -3.65
C LEU A 87 8.48 -12.46 -4.35
N ALA A 88 7.23 -12.38 -4.85
CA ALA A 88 6.63 -13.44 -5.64
C ALA A 88 7.39 -13.68 -6.96
N ALA A 89 7.77 -12.62 -7.68
CA ALA A 89 8.58 -12.71 -8.89
C ALA A 89 9.98 -13.31 -8.63
N MET A 90 10.55 -13.06 -7.45
CA MET A 90 11.79 -13.68 -6.99
C MET A 90 11.64 -15.17 -6.62
N GLY A 91 10.40 -15.69 -6.56
CA GLY A 91 10.10 -17.10 -6.28
C GLY A 91 9.65 -17.40 -4.84
N ALA A 92 9.38 -16.39 -4.02
CA ALA A 92 8.71 -16.61 -2.74
C ALA A 92 7.24 -16.98 -2.94
N ALA A 93 6.64 -17.69 -1.98
CA ALA A 93 5.19 -17.82 -1.93
C ALA A 93 4.60 -16.66 -1.15
N VAL A 94 3.60 -16.03 -1.76
CA VAL A 94 2.92 -14.85 -1.24
C VAL A 94 1.43 -15.12 -1.28
N ASP A 95 0.81 -15.06 -0.10
CA ASP A 95 -0.64 -15.11 0.06
C ASP A 95 -1.14 -13.77 0.62
N ARG A 96 -2.35 -13.37 0.23
CA ARG A 96 -2.93 -12.07 0.65
C ARG A 96 -4.38 -12.23 1.06
N GLY A 97 -4.74 -11.58 2.16
CA GLY A 97 -6.11 -11.37 2.60
C GLY A 97 -6.54 -9.91 2.46
N GLU A 98 -7.70 -9.60 3.03
CA GLU A 98 -8.23 -8.24 3.05
C GLU A 98 -7.26 -7.28 3.77
N ASP A 99 -6.79 -7.67 4.95
CA ASP A 99 -6.00 -6.86 5.87
C ASP A 99 -4.63 -7.48 6.21
N TRP A 100 -4.18 -8.51 5.47
CA TRP A 100 -2.90 -9.15 5.73
C TRP A 100 -2.17 -9.61 4.46
N ILE A 101 -0.84 -9.71 4.57
CA ILE A 101 0.04 -10.33 3.57
C ILE A 101 0.93 -11.34 4.31
N GLU A 102 1.07 -12.53 3.73
CA GLU A 102 1.93 -13.59 4.25
C GLU A 102 2.95 -14.00 3.21
N VAL A 103 4.21 -14.15 3.63
CA VAL A 103 5.30 -14.59 2.76
C VAL A 103 6.05 -15.74 3.39
N ARG A 104 6.35 -16.76 2.57
CA ARG A 104 7.18 -17.90 2.95
C ARG A 104 8.14 -18.28 1.83
N ARG A 105 9.30 -18.84 2.20
CA ARG A 105 10.28 -19.33 1.23
C ARG A 105 9.79 -20.63 0.60
N ARG A 106 9.86 -20.75 -0.73
CA ARG A 106 9.65 -22.02 -1.45
C ARG A 106 10.93 -22.63 -2.00
N GLY A 107 11.99 -21.84 -2.15
CA GLY A 107 13.27 -22.27 -2.70
C GLY A 107 14.29 -21.14 -2.71
N PRO A 108 15.38 -21.26 -3.47
CA PRO A 108 16.30 -20.15 -3.73
C PRO A 108 15.56 -19.00 -4.42
N LEU A 109 15.81 -17.77 -3.95
CA LEU A 109 15.28 -16.56 -4.60
C LEU A 109 16.13 -16.22 -5.84
N LYS A 110 15.49 -15.62 -6.85
CA LYS A 110 16.12 -15.18 -8.11
C LYS A 110 16.00 -13.67 -8.25
N GLY A 111 16.99 -13.04 -8.89
CA GLY A 111 17.03 -11.61 -9.21
C GLY A 111 16.99 -11.36 -10.71
#